data_AF-S6AZM3-F1
#
_entry.id   AF-S6AZM3-F1
#
_cell.length_a   1.000
_cell.length_b   1.000
_cell.length_c   1.000
_cell.angle_alpha   90.00
_cell.angle_beta   90.00
_cell.angle_gamma   90.00
#
_symmetry.space_group_name_H-M   'P 1'
#
loop_
_entity.id
_entity.type
_entity.pdbx_description
1 polymer ?
#
loop_
_entity_poly.entity_id
_entity_poly.type
_entity_poly.pdbx_seq_one_letter_code
_entity_poly.pdbx_strand_id
1 'polypeptide(L)'
;MNARTYLLLLMVPLMGTLAGCAGTQTFGTAARAGDTVVLPVGWLNLKSQNLNVSITPSSGPAITNVPVRGVVNLYPDPSSKLMIGFRTKQDLGSNDWGIGKNINAAVTADDREWWQTAILLDLPASLPTGTATVHVTDSAGNTIYPVNVTVLPGTGLSNLFNIYTPFTNGQASFDFLNTYPSALKSMETADRYAVTFSGQDANGNDIIPHSIQLQFTHTSGVGVACVVDPVAYLKSAVWLDDGNGNLKVMLTPAKGNTLAQTLSKNGLVQFKFYIAGGITGLTQTSLKAYDINGSPLTGITATVTPQ
;
A
#
# COMPACT_ATOMS: atom_id res chain seq x y z
N MET A 1 35.80 33.08 7.10
CA MET A 1 34.93 31.99 6.59
C MET A 1 34.72 32.20 5.10
N ASN A 2 35.19 31.27 4.27
CA ASN A 2 35.28 31.47 2.81
C ASN A 2 33.92 31.29 2.12
N ALA A 3 33.71 31.97 0.98
CA ALA A 3 32.47 31.97 0.18
C ALA A 3 31.93 30.56 -0.16
N ARG A 4 32.78 29.53 -0.19
CA ARG A 4 32.39 28.11 -0.34
C ARG A 4 31.57 27.56 0.85
N THR A 5 31.78 28.10 2.04
CA THR A 5 31.03 27.73 3.27
C THR A 5 29.63 28.35 3.28
N TYR A 6 29.49 29.56 2.73
CA TYR A 6 28.19 30.22 2.57
C TYR A 6 27.31 29.53 1.53
N LEU A 7 27.90 29.03 0.43
CA LEU A 7 27.17 28.28 -0.59
C LEU A 7 26.67 26.92 -0.05
N LEU A 8 27.47 26.24 0.80
CA LEU A 8 27.05 25.01 1.46
C LEU A 8 25.96 25.27 2.52
N LEU A 9 26.08 26.33 3.33
CA LEU A 9 25.06 26.66 4.33
C LEU A 9 23.74 27.19 3.72
N LEU A 10 23.78 27.82 2.53
CA LEU A 10 22.57 28.21 1.81
C LEU A 10 21.89 27.05 1.06
N MET A 11 22.60 25.97 0.74
CA MET A 11 22.00 24.79 0.09
C MET A 11 21.34 23.81 1.06
N VAL A 12 21.77 23.75 2.32
CA VAL A 12 21.17 22.87 3.34
C VAL A 12 19.67 23.12 3.59
N PRO A 13 19.15 24.38 3.64
CA PRO A 13 17.70 24.60 3.74
C PRO A 13 16.96 24.41 2.41
N LEU A 14 17.63 24.44 1.25
CA LEU A 14 16.98 24.19 -0.05
C LEU A 14 16.75 22.69 -0.30
N MET A 15 17.58 21.81 0.27
CA MET A 15 17.38 20.35 0.23
C MET A 15 16.21 19.88 1.10
N GLY A 16 15.71 20.71 2.04
CA GLY A 16 14.53 20.43 2.85
C GLY A 16 13.18 20.75 2.17
N THR A 17 13.20 21.29 0.94
CA THR A 17 11.97 21.65 0.19
C THR A 17 11.70 20.76 -1.02
N LEU A 18 12.54 19.74 -1.24
CA LEU A 18 12.25 18.62 -2.14
C LEU A 18 11.55 17.48 -1.39
N ALA A 19 10.48 17.82 -0.64
CA ALA A 19 9.39 16.87 -0.38
C ALA A 19 8.55 16.74 -1.68
N GLY A 20 9.20 16.29 -2.74
CA GLY A 20 8.64 16.13 -4.07
C GLY A 20 8.64 14.66 -4.45
N CYS A 21 7.93 13.83 -3.68
CA CYS A 21 7.50 12.47 -4.00
C CYS A 21 6.42 12.13 -2.95
N ALA A 22 5.18 11.81 -3.36
CA ALA A 22 3.99 11.52 -2.52
C ALA A 22 3.23 12.70 -1.85
N GLY A 23 3.64 13.96 -2.01
CA GLY A 23 3.03 15.12 -1.33
C GLY A 23 2.16 16.08 -2.17
N THR A 24 2.03 15.89 -3.49
CA THR A 24 1.19 16.79 -4.31
C THR A 24 -0.22 16.22 -4.46
N GLN A 25 -1.22 16.97 -4.00
CA GLN A 25 -2.62 16.76 -4.34
C GLN A 25 -2.77 16.98 -5.86
N THR A 26 -2.54 15.92 -6.63
CA THR A 26 -2.41 15.97 -8.10
C THR A 26 -3.79 16.09 -8.76
N PHE A 27 -4.85 15.78 -8.02
CA PHE A 27 -6.24 16.00 -8.42
C PHE A 27 -6.83 17.12 -7.57
N GLY A 28 -7.29 18.20 -8.21
CA GLY A 28 -8.13 19.17 -7.51
C GLY A 28 -9.39 18.46 -7.02
N THR A 29 -9.67 18.55 -5.72
CA THR A 29 -10.90 18.00 -5.10
C THR A 29 -12.03 19.01 -5.24
N ALA A 30 -12.36 19.39 -6.47
CA ALA A 30 -13.56 20.15 -6.74
C ALA A 30 -14.71 19.17 -6.99
N ALA A 31 -15.76 19.25 -6.18
CA ALA A 31 -16.90 18.33 -6.23
C ALA A 31 -18.19 19.06 -5.84
N ARG A 32 -19.35 18.53 -6.21
CA ARG A 32 -20.65 19.05 -5.74
C ARG A 32 -21.08 18.30 -4.48
N ALA A 33 -22.02 18.88 -3.74
CA ALA A 33 -22.65 18.17 -2.63
C ALA A 33 -23.33 16.89 -3.14
N GLY A 34 -23.09 15.75 -2.49
CA GLY A 34 -23.58 14.43 -2.95
C GLY A 34 -22.64 13.67 -3.88
N ASP A 35 -21.54 14.26 -4.35
CA ASP A 35 -20.52 13.53 -5.13
C ASP A 35 -19.66 12.63 -4.23
N THR A 36 -19.11 11.57 -4.82
CA THR A 36 -18.01 10.80 -4.20
C THR A 36 -16.69 11.45 -4.56
N VAL A 37 -15.85 11.74 -3.56
CA VAL A 37 -14.48 12.22 -3.74
C VAL A 37 -13.46 11.15 -3.37
N VAL A 38 -12.29 11.22 -4.00
CA VAL A 38 -11.16 10.35 -3.69
C VAL A 38 -10.11 11.16 -2.93
N LEU A 39 -9.77 10.69 -1.73
CA LEU A 39 -8.79 11.31 -0.84
C LEU A 39 -7.55 10.42 -0.77
N PRO A 40 -6.43 10.78 -1.44
CA PRO A 40 -5.19 10.05 -1.31
C PRO A 40 -4.56 10.34 0.06
N VAL A 41 -4.24 9.28 0.82
CA VAL A 41 -3.72 9.40 2.20
C VAL A 41 -2.33 8.80 2.39
N GLY A 42 -1.67 8.44 1.28
CA GLY A 42 -0.29 7.94 1.30
C GLY A 42 -0.21 6.43 1.55
N TRP A 43 0.90 5.98 2.14
CA TRP A 43 1.18 4.56 2.36
C TRP A 43 0.75 4.13 3.76
N LEU A 44 -0.56 3.90 3.94
CA LEU A 44 -1.17 3.56 5.23
C LEU A 44 -2.04 2.30 5.10
N ASN A 45 -1.97 1.37 6.05
CA ASN A 45 -2.85 0.21 6.05
C ASN A 45 -4.15 0.54 6.81
N LEU A 46 -5.15 1.05 6.09
CA LEU A 46 -6.43 1.50 6.66
C LEU A 46 -7.58 0.56 6.27
N LYS A 47 -8.59 0.49 7.14
CA LYS A 47 -9.85 -0.24 6.92
C LYS A 47 -11.00 0.74 7.10
N SER A 48 -11.95 0.78 6.17
CA SER A 48 -13.06 1.75 6.24
C SER A 48 -13.90 1.63 7.51
N GLN A 49 -14.05 0.42 8.07
CA GLN A 49 -14.75 0.22 9.35
C GLN A 49 -14.07 0.86 10.56
N ASN A 50 -12.80 1.23 10.45
CA ASN A 50 -12.00 1.78 11.54
C ASN A 50 -11.77 3.29 11.38
N LEU A 51 -12.51 3.96 10.48
CA LEU A 51 -12.34 5.39 10.22
C LEU A 51 -13.51 6.19 10.79
N ASN A 52 -13.18 7.30 11.44
CA ASN A 52 -14.13 8.36 11.73
C ASN A 52 -13.80 9.57 10.86
N VAL A 53 -14.76 9.96 10.03
CA VAL A 53 -14.64 11.09 9.10
C VAL A 53 -15.57 12.22 9.54
N SER A 54 -15.01 13.42 9.60
CA SER A 54 -15.77 14.66 9.75
C SER A 54 -15.39 15.67 8.69
N ILE A 55 -16.33 16.54 8.34
CA ILE A 55 -16.15 17.60 7.35
C ILE A 55 -16.50 18.92 8.02
N THR A 56 -15.56 19.85 8.01
CA THR A 56 -15.74 21.22 8.48
C THR A 56 -15.91 22.14 7.26
N PRO A 57 -17.14 22.55 6.90
CA PRO A 57 -17.36 23.50 5.83
C PRO A 57 -16.93 24.92 6.23
N SER A 58 -16.67 25.79 5.25
CA SER A 58 -16.37 27.21 5.49
C SER A 58 -17.54 28.01 6.07
N SER A 59 -18.74 27.44 6.05
CA SER A 59 -19.96 28.01 6.65
C SER A 59 -20.86 26.89 7.15
N GLY A 60 -21.58 27.12 8.25
CA GLY A 60 -22.44 26.10 8.87
C GLY A 60 -21.71 25.16 9.84
N PRO A 61 -22.43 24.20 10.44
CA PRO A 61 -21.85 23.27 11.40
C PRO A 61 -20.99 22.20 10.73
N ALA A 62 -20.02 21.65 11.49
CA ALA A 62 -19.28 20.47 11.07
C ALA A 62 -20.22 19.26 10.97
N ILE A 63 -19.98 18.43 9.94
CA ILE A 63 -20.70 17.18 9.72
C ILE A 63 -19.81 16.05 10.21
N THR A 64 -20.33 15.19 11.09
CA THR A 64 -19.57 14.08 11.68
C THR A 64 -20.11 12.73 11.20
N ASN A 65 -19.32 11.67 11.37
CA ASN A 65 -19.67 10.31 10.96
C ASN A 65 -20.02 10.19 9.48
N VAL A 66 -19.26 10.89 8.62
CA VAL A 66 -19.49 10.85 7.17
C VAL A 66 -19.17 9.45 6.66
N PRO A 67 -20.09 8.80 5.92
CA PRO A 67 -19.88 7.43 5.45
C PRO A 67 -18.70 7.32 4.47
N VAL A 68 -17.79 6.39 4.77
CA VAL A 68 -16.72 5.99 3.85
C VAL A 68 -17.27 4.91 2.93
N ARG A 69 -17.23 5.15 1.62
CA ARG A 69 -17.71 4.21 0.59
C ARG A 69 -16.71 3.07 0.37
N GLY A 70 -15.42 3.34 0.50
CA GLY A 70 -14.39 2.33 0.44
C GLY A 70 -12.98 2.86 0.72
N VAL A 71 -12.07 1.97 1.07
CA VAL A 71 -10.63 2.25 1.22
C VAL A 71 -9.84 1.28 0.35
N VAL A 72 -9.26 1.77 -0.73
CA VAL A 72 -8.57 0.95 -1.72
C VAL A 72 -7.09 1.30 -1.78
N ASN A 73 -6.26 0.31 -2.10
CA ASN A 73 -4.84 0.50 -2.37
C ASN A 73 -4.61 0.55 -3.88
N LEU A 74 -4.05 1.65 -4.36
CA LEU A 74 -3.71 1.88 -5.76
C LEU A 74 -2.23 1.59 -5.96
N TYR A 75 -1.92 0.67 -6.86
CA TYR A 75 -0.54 0.35 -7.22
C TYR A 75 -0.14 1.09 -8.49
N PRO A 76 1.13 1.55 -8.60
CA PRO A 76 1.68 1.92 -9.90
C PRO A 76 1.50 0.76 -10.87
N ASP A 77 1.22 1.07 -12.13
CA ASP A 77 1.20 0.07 -13.19
C ASP A 77 2.52 -0.73 -13.14
N PRO A 78 2.47 -2.07 -13.02
CA PRO A 78 3.66 -2.92 -12.96
C PRO A 78 4.62 -2.76 -14.14
N SER A 79 4.12 -2.26 -15.27
CA SER A 79 4.85 -1.97 -16.50
C SER A 79 5.23 -0.50 -16.69
N SER A 80 4.87 0.38 -15.75
CA SER A 80 5.23 1.81 -15.82
C SER A 80 6.73 2.04 -15.82
N LYS A 81 7.16 3.16 -16.41
CA LYS A 81 8.57 3.57 -16.43
C LYS A 81 9.18 3.65 -15.03
N LEU A 82 8.41 4.12 -14.04
CA LEU A 82 8.81 4.11 -12.64
C LEU A 82 9.17 2.70 -12.16
N MET A 83 8.27 1.72 -12.37
CA MET A 83 8.50 0.34 -11.94
C MET A 83 9.66 -0.31 -12.69
N ILE A 84 9.70 -0.17 -14.03
CA ILE A 84 10.72 -0.79 -14.86
C ILE A 84 12.08 -0.13 -14.61
N GLY A 85 12.17 1.20 -14.69
CA GLY A 85 13.40 1.96 -14.51
C GLY A 85 14.04 1.74 -13.15
N PHE A 86 13.24 1.71 -12.07
CA PHE A 86 13.74 1.35 -10.75
C PHE A 86 14.31 -0.08 -10.72
N ARG A 87 13.59 -1.06 -11.27
CA ARG A 87 13.98 -2.48 -11.26
C ARG A 87 15.21 -2.77 -12.10
N THR A 88 15.36 -2.10 -13.25
CA THR A 88 16.48 -2.26 -14.17
C THR A 88 17.65 -1.33 -13.85
N LYS A 89 17.49 -0.41 -12.89
CA LYS A 89 18.45 0.65 -12.55
C LYS A 89 18.77 1.55 -13.75
N GLN A 90 17.72 1.92 -14.49
CA GLN A 90 17.83 2.74 -15.69
C GLN A 90 16.82 3.89 -15.62
N ASP A 91 17.18 5.02 -16.19
CA ASP A 91 16.23 6.11 -16.43
C ASP A 91 15.62 5.93 -17.82
N LEU A 92 14.29 5.91 -17.88
CA LEU A 92 13.51 5.71 -19.11
C LEU A 92 12.89 7.04 -19.61
N GLY A 93 13.49 8.15 -19.19
CA GLY A 93 13.19 9.52 -19.62
C GLY A 93 12.67 10.44 -18.53
N SER A 94 12.46 9.99 -17.29
CA SER A 94 11.88 10.83 -16.23
C SER A 94 12.57 10.68 -14.87
N ASN A 95 13.88 10.37 -14.85
CA ASN A 95 14.62 10.07 -13.62
C ASN A 95 13.96 8.92 -12.83
N ASP A 96 13.45 7.92 -13.54
CA ASP A 96 12.62 6.83 -13.01
C ASP A 96 13.34 6.02 -11.92
N TRP A 97 14.64 5.77 -12.10
CA TRP A 97 15.44 5.09 -11.09
C TRP A 97 15.59 5.96 -9.84
N GLY A 98 15.90 7.25 -10.02
CA GLY A 98 16.05 8.21 -8.93
C GLY A 98 14.77 8.38 -8.11
N ILE A 99 13.62 8.49 -8.78
CA ILE A 99 12.30 8.59 -8.13
C ILE A 99 12.00 7.32 -7.33
N GLY A 100 12.14 6.13 -7.94
CA GLY A 100 11.89 4.87 -7.24
C GLY A 100 12.82 4.65 -6.03
N LYS A 101 14.09 5.07 -6.14
CA LYS A 101 15.02 5.06 -5.01
C LYS A 101 14.56 5.97 -3.87
N ASN A 102 14.07 7.17 -4.20
CA ASN A 102 13.59 8.13 -3.20
C ASN A 102 12.31 7.67 -2.51
N ILE A 103 11.38 7.04 -3.25
CA ILE A 103 10.16 6.46 -2.65
C ILE A 103 10.55 5.43 -1.57
N ASN A 104 11.47 4.52 -1.89
CA ASN A 104 11.96 3.55 -0.91
C ASN A 104 12.59 4.22 0.30
N ALA A 105 13.52 5.15 0.08
CA ALA A 105 14.28 5.75 1.17
C ALA A 105 13.43 6.66 2.08
N ALA A 106 12.47 7.39 1.51
CA ALA A 106 11.75 8.46 2.22
C ALA A 106 10.30 8.11 2.60
N VAL A 107 9.65 7.16 1.91
CA VAL A 107 8.22 6.90 2.08
C VAL A 107 7.96 5.52 2.67
N THR A 108 8.64 4.49 2.15
CA THR A 108 8.30 3.10 2.48
C THR A 108 9.34 2.39 3.35
N ALA A 109 10.35 3.11 3.85
CA ALA A 109 11.43 2.55 4.67
C ALA A 109 12.09 1.31 4.02
N ASP A 110 12.45 1.48 2.75
CA ASP A 110 12.97 0.46 1.82
C ASP A 110 11.99 -0.63 1.38
N ASP A 111 10.76 -0.65 1.87
CA ASP A 111 9.73 -1.60 1.42
C ASP A 111 9.33 -1.33 -0.04
N ARG A 112 9.44 -2.36 -0.90
CA ARG A 112 9.18 -2.23 -2.34
C ARG A 112 7.76 -2.54 -2.76
N GLU A 113 6.86 -2.68 -1.80
CA GLU A 113 5.44 -2.75 -2.06
C GLU A 113 4.86 -1.32 -2.10
N TRP A 114 4.90 -0.73 -3.28
CA TRP A 114 4.46 0.63 -3.49
C TRP A 114 2.97 0.67 -3.78
N TRP A 115 2.18 1.04 -2.78
CA TRP A 115 0.79 1.43 -2.99
C TRP A 115 0.53 2.81 -2.43
N GLN A 116 -0.54 3.44 -2.92
CA GLN A 116 -1.14 4.61 -2.31
C GLN A 116 -2.56 4.26 -1.89
N THR A 117 -2.85 4.48 -0.62
CA THR A 117 -4.18 4.28 -0.06
C THR A 117 -5.06 5.47 -0.42
N ALA A 118 -6.25 5.17 -0.91
CA ALA A 118 -7.25 6.12 -1.34
C ALA A 118 -8.57 5.85 -0.61
N ILE A 119 -9.07 6.87 0.08
CA ILE A 119 -10.38 6.84 0.72
C ILE A 119 -11.40 7.39 -0.28
N LEU A 120 -12.41 6.58 -0.60
CA LEU A 120 -13.58 7.02 -1.35
C LEU A 120 -14.64 7.48 -0.35
N LEU A 121 -14.97 8.77 -0.39
CA LEU A 121 -15.85 9.42 0.57
C LEU A 121 -17.03 10.05 -0.14
N ASP A 122 -18.25 9.79 0.34
CA ASP A 122 -19.43 10.46 -0.15
C ASP A 122 -19.61 11.81 0.55
N LEU A 123 -19.61 12.89 -0.22
CA LEU A 123 -19.90 14.20 0.33
C LEU A 123 -21.40 14.29 0.69
N PRO A 124 -21.75 14.77 1.90
CA PRO A 124 -23.15 14.98 2.26
C PRO A 124 -23.87 15.89 1.26
N ALA A 125 -25.10 15.53 0.89
CA ALA A 125 -25.92 16.35 -0.02
C ALA A 125 -26.27 17.74 0.56
N SER A 126 -26.19 17.90 1.88
CA SER A 126 -26.41 19.16 2.60
C SER A 126 -25.15 20.01 2.74
N LEU A 127 -24.02 19.61 2.15
CA LEU A 127 -22.76 20.33 2.29
C LEU A 127 -22.83 21.68 1.55
N PRO A 128 -22.60 22.82 2.22
CA PRO A 128 -22.70 24.11 1.59
C PRO A 128 -21.55 24.34 0.61
N THR A 129 -21.78 25.19 -0.38
CA THR A 129 -20.77 25.60 -1.36
C THR A 129 -19.64 26.35 -0.69
N GLY A 130 -18.40 26.15 -1.15
CA GLY A 130 -17.20 26.75 -0.59
C GLY A 130 -16.14 25.71 -0.24
N THR A 131 -15.08 26.14 0.43
CA THR A 131 -14.04 25.22 0.89
C THR A 131 -14.54 24.42 2.10
N ALA A 132 -14.31 23.12 2.08
CA ALA A 132 -14.54 22.24 3.22
C ALA A 132 -13.25 21.47 3.54
N THR A 133 -12.97 21.29 4.82
CA THR A 133 -11.82 20.49 5.27
C THR A 133 -12.32 19.15 5.78
N VAL A 134 -11.81 18.07 5.19
CA VAL A 134 -12.08 16.70 5.61
C VAL A 134 -11.04 16.29 6.64
N HIS A 135 -11.50 15.86 7.80
CA HIS A 135 -10.69 15.29 8.86
C HIS A 135 -10.97 13.80 8.94
N VAL A 136 -9.91 12.99 8.93
CA VAL A 136 -10.00 11.55 9.08
C VAL A 136 -9.16 11.12 10.27
N THR A 137 -9.78 10.32 11.14
CA THR A 137 -9.12 9.69 12.29
C THR A 137 -9.32 8.19 12.20
N ASP A 138 -8.29 7.42 12.53
CA ASP A 138 -8.44 5.97 12.67
C ASP A 138 -8.91 5.58 14.09
N SER A 139 -9.23 4.30 14.29
CA SER A 139 -9.68 3.76 15.56
C SER A 139 -8.63 3.81 16.68
N ALA A 140 -7.37 4.03 16.34
CA ALA A 140 -6.28 4.23 17.30
C ALA A 140 -6.09 5.71 17.67
N GLY A 141 -6.87 6.62 17.07
CA GLY A 141 -6.79 8.06 17.28
C GLY A 141 -5.72 8.75 16.45
N ASN A 142 -5.09 8.06 15.49
CA ASN A 142 -4.14 8.70 14.58
C ASN A 142 -4.91 9.62 13.63
N THR A 143 -4.45 10.86 13.54
CA THR A 143 -4.99 11.83 12.58
C THR A 143 -4.27 11.66 11.25
N ILE A 144 -5.06 11.43 10.20
CA ILE A 144 -4.57 11.54 8.83
C ILE A 144 -4.61 13.02 8.45
N TYR A 145 -3.57 13.49 7.74
CA TYR A 145 -3.48 14.89 7.33
C TYR A 145 -4.80 15.37 6.68
N PRO A 146 -5.39 16.48 7.16
CA PRO A 146 -6.65 16.96 6.62
C PRO A 146 -6.56 17.28 5.14
N VAL A 147 -7.63 16.99 4.41
CA VAL A 147 -7.72 17.22 2.96
C VAL A 147 -8.76 18.29 2.70
N ASN A 148 -8.39 19.34 1.97
CA ASN A 148 -9.35 20.36 1.54
C ASN A 148 -10.09 19.90 0.30
N VAL A 149 -11.39 20.21 0.23
CA VAL A 149 -12.31 19.94 -0.88
C VAL A 149 -13.03 21.24 -1.21
N THR A 150 -13.09 21.59 -2.49
CA THR A 150 -13.85 22.75 -2.96
C THR A 150 -15.24 22.28 -3.39
N VAL A 151 -16.27 22.69 -2.65
CA VAL A 151 -17.66 22.33 -2.91
C VAL A 151 -18.26 23.33 -3.90
N LEU A 152 -18.56 22.86 -5.11
CA LEU A 152 -19.14 23.63 -6.19
C LEU A 152 -20.67 23.71 -6.06
N PRO A 153 -21.30 24.76 -6.61
CA PRO A 153 -22.76 24.84 -6.71
C PRO A 153 -23.39 23.66 -7.48
N GLY A 154 -24.58 23.26 -7.03
CA GLY A 154 -25.38 22.18 -7.60
C GLY A 154 -25.33 20.89 -6.80
N THR A 155 -25.98 19.85 -7.32
CA THR A 155 -26.01 18.51 -6.75
C THR A 155 -25.11 17.57 -7.54
N GLY A 156 -24.48 16.64 -6.84
CA GLY A 156 -23.70 15.58 -7.44
C GLY A 156 -24.53 14.68 -8.35
N LEU A 157 -23.90 14.14 -9.38
CA LEU A 157 -24.50 13.22 -10.34
C LEU A 157 -23.58 12.03 -10.57
N SER A 158 -24.16 10.83 -10.65
CA SER A 158 -23.38 9.63 -10.96
C SER A 158 -22.73 9.77 -12.33
N ASN A 159 -21.43 9.53 -12.41
CA ASN A 159 -20.69 9.54 -13.66
C ASN A 159 -20.65 8.13 -14.24
N LEU A 160 -21.47 7.88 -15.26
CA LEU A 160 -21.52 6.61 -15.96
C LEU A 160 -20.31 6.50 -16.89
N PHE A 161 -19.63 5.35 -16.89
CA PHE A 161 -18.59 5.10 -17.88
C PHE A 161 -19.15 4.27 -19.04
N ASN A 162 -18.71 4.62 -20.24
CA ASN A 162 -19.05 3.87 -21.44
C ASN A 162 -18.19 2.60 -21.47
N ILE A 163 -18.85 1.44 -21.50
CA ILE A 163 -18.19 0.15 -21.72
C ILE A 163 -18.30 -0.23 -23.19
N TYR A 164 -17.27 -0.91 -23.69
CA TYR A 164 -17.36 -1.63 -24.95
C TYR A 164 -17.98 -2.99 -24.67
N THR A 165 -19.08 -3.30 -25.36
CA THR A 165 -19.76 -4.60 -25.23
C THR A 165 -19.42 -5.46 -26.44
N PRO A 166 -18.51 -6.45 -26.31
CA PRO A 166 -17.98 -7.21 -27.44
C PRO A 166 -19.05 -8.03 -28.19
N PHE A 167 -20.20 -8.30 -27.55
CA PHE A 167 -21.29 -9.07 -28.13
C PHE A 167 -22.27 -8.25 -28.99
N THR A 168 -22.24 -6.92 -28.89
CA THR A 168 -23.16 -6.03 -29.64
C THR A 168 -22.43 -5.07 -30.57
N ASN A 169 -21.09 -5.12 -30.64
CA ASN A 169 -20.24 -4.18 -31.38
C ASN A 169 -20.59 -2.70 -31.09
N GLY A 170 -21.08 -2.43 -29.86
CA GLY A 170 -21.61 -1.12 -29.46
C GLY A 170 -20.95 -0.57 -28.20
N GLN A 171 -21.29 0.68 -27.89
CA GLN A 171 -21.01 1.31 -26.60
C GLN A 171 -22.29 1.35 -25.77
N ALA A 172 -22.19 1.03 -24.49
CA ALA A 172 -23.27 1.19 -23.53
C ALA A 172 -22.77 2.00 -22.33
N SER A 173 -23.60 2.90 -21.82
CA SER A 173 -23.33 3.53 -20.53
C SER A 173 -23.63 2.52 -19.43
N PHE A 174 -22.67 2.32 -18.53
CA PHE A 174 -22.80 1.35 -17.44
C PHE A 174 -22.71 2.06 -16.10
N ASP A 175 -23.72 1.86 -15.27
CA ASP A 175 -23.68 2.24 -13.87
C ASP A 175 -23.14 1.07 -13.05
N PHE A 176 -21.82 1.06 -12.86
CA PHE A 176 -21.13 -0.03 -12.18
C PHE A 176 -21.51 -0.13 -10.71
N LEU A 177 -21.70 1.00 -10.03
CA LEU A 177 -22.00 1.00 -8.59
C LEU A 177 -23.49 0.82 -8.31
N ASN A 178 -24.38 1.17 -9.23
CA ASN A 178 -25.78 0.75 -9.12
C ASN A 178 -25.94 -0.77 -9.37
N THR A 179 -25.20 -1.31 -10.34
CA THR A 179 -25.26 -2.75 -10.66
C THR A 179 -24.56 -3.60 -9.59
N TYR A 180 -23.42 -3.13 -9.08
CA TYR A 180 -22.63 -3.78 -8.04
C TYR A 180 -22.37 -2.82 -6.86
N PRO A 181 -23.37 -2.63 -5.98
CA PRO A 181 -23.29 -1.68 -4.85
C PRO A 181 -22.09 -1.91 -3.93
N SER A 182 -21.67 -3.16 -3.80
CA SER A 182 -20.55 -3.55 -2.93
C SER A 182 -19.19 -3.57 -3.64
N ALA A 183 -19.10 -3.22 -4.93
CA ALA A 183 -17.87 -3.43 -5.69
C ALA A 183 -16.65 -2.70 -5.09
N LEU A 184 -16.83 -1.45 -4.63
CA LEU A 184 -15.75 -0.70 -3.99
C LEU A 184 -15.34 -1.33 -2.65
N LYS A 185 -16.31 -1.83 -1.88
CA LYS A 185 -16.04 -2.55 -0.62
C LYS A 185 -15.32 -3.87 -0.88
N SER A 186 -15.61 -4.54 -2.00
CA SER A 186 -14.92 -5.76 -2.45
C SER A 186 -13.50 -5.51 -2.97
N MET A 187 -13.15 -4.26 -3.31
CA MET A 187 -11.79 -3.86 -3.69
C MET A 187 -10.91 -3.51 -2.49
N GLU A 188 -11.46 -3.45 -1.28
CA GLU A 188 -10.67 -3.21 -0.08
C GLU A 188 -9.73 -4.38 0.21
N THR A 189 -8.67 -4.10 0.97
CA THR A 189 -7.74 -5.16 1.39
C THR A 189 -8.48 -6.13 2.31
N ALA A 190 -8.52 -7.41 1.92
CA ALA A 190 -9.06 -8.48 2.76
C ALA A 190 -8.33 -8.57 4.10
N ASP A 191 -8.99 -9.09 5.12
CA ASP A 191 -8.34 -9.42 6.39
C ASP A 191 -7.24 -10.45 6.13
N ARG A 192 -6.06 -10.15 6.66
CA ARG A 192 -4.83 -10.90 6.34
C ARG A 192 -3.88 -10.90 7.52
N TYR A 193 -2.91 -11.79 7.47
CA TYR A 193 -1.78 -11.80 8.36
C TYR A 193 -0.54 -11.38 7.58
N ALA A 194 0.19 -10.40 8.08
CA ALA A 194 1.52 -10.06 7.58
C ALA A 194 2.55 -10.97 8.25
N VAL A 195 3.38 -11.61 7.43
CA VAL A 195 4.55 -12.36 7.89
C VAL A 195 5.79 -11.53 7.57
N THR A 196 6.48 -11.06 8.60
CA THR A 196 7.71 -10.26 8.48
C THR A 196 8.89 -11.02 9.06
N PHE A 197 10.10 -10.70 8.60
CA PHE A 197 11.33 -11.39 8.99
C PHE A 197 12.31 -10.45 9.67
N SER A 198 13.10 -10.99 10.59
CA SER A 198 14.25 -10.31 11.17
C SER A 198 15.40 -11.29 11.37
N GLY A 199 16.62 -10.77 11.40
CA GLY A 199 17.84 -11.55 11.61
C GLY A 199 19.04 -10.77 11.12
N GLN A 200 19.98 -10.47 12.02
CA GLN A 200 21.12 -9.60 11.74
C GLN A 200 22.44 -10.29 12.09
N ASP A 201 23.48 -9.98 11.33
CA ASP A 201 24.85 -10.37 11.63
C ASP A 201 25.44 -9.49 12.77
N ALA A 202 26.68 -9.80 13.17
CA ALA A 202 27.38 -9.05 14.22
C ALA A 202 27.62 -7.57 13.90
N ASN A 203 27.47 -7.17 12.62
CA ASN A 203 27.63 -5.80 12.15
C ASN A 203 26.28 -5.07 11.99
N GLY A 204 25.17 -5.72 12.35
CA GLY A 204 23.82 -5.18 12.22
C GLY A 204 23.29 -5.19 10.78
N ASN A 205 23.85 -6.00 9.88
CA ASN A 205 23.32 -6.20 8.54
C ASN A 205 22.34 -7.38 8.52
N ASP A 206 21.28 -7.27 7.74
CA ASP A 206 20.36 -8.37 7.54
C ASP A 206 21.03 -9.63 6.97
N ILE A 207 20.80 -10.76 7.62
CA ILE A 207 21.22 -12.08 7.13
C ILE A 207 20.19 -12.54 6.10
N ILE A 208 20.55 -12.54 4.82
CA ILE A 208 19.66 -12.91 3.72
C ILE A 208 19.74 -14.43 3.45
N PRO A 209 18.68 -15.22 3.71
CA PRO A 209 18.69 -16.64 3.43
C PRO A 209 18.57 -16.90 1.93
N HIS A 210 19.19 -17.99 1.46
CA HIS A 210 18.97 -18.51 0.11
C HIS A 210 17.67 -19.30 0.00
N SER A 211 17.16 -19.83 1.11
CA SER A 211 15.79 -20.33 1.19
C SER A 211 15.24 -20.21 2.60
N ILE A 212 13.93 -20.03 2.69
CA ILE A 212 13.18 -20.04 3.95
C ILE A 212 12.02 -21.01 3.78
N GLN A 213 11.87 -21.92 4.73
CA GLN A 213 10.70 -22.78 4.86
C GLN A 213 9.99 -22.43 6.15
N LEU A 214 8.70 -22.11 6.05
CA LEU A 214 7.81 -21.89 7.18
C LEU A 214 6.72 -22.94 7.21
N GLN A 215 6.32 -23.31 8.41
CA GLN A 215 5.09 -24.06 8.65
C GLN A 215 4.20 -23.24 9.58
N PHE A 216 2.92 -23.24 9.24
CA PHE A 216 1.87 -22.60 9.99
C PHE A 216 0.76 -23.60 10.29
N THR A 217 0.02 -23.29 11.34
CA THR A 217 -1.28 -23.90 11.63
C THR A 217 -2.35 -22.83 11.63
N HIS A 218 -3.57 -23.16 11.22
CA HIS A 218 -4.76 -22.32 11.31
C HIS A 218 -5.97 -23.18 11.66
N THR A 219 -7.09 -22.56 12.05
CA THR A 219 -8.33 -23.27 12.37
C THR A 219 -8.80 -24.08 11.16
N SER A 220 -8.91 -25.41 11.34
CA SER A 220 -9.37 -26.32 10.29
C SER A 220 -10.84 -26.02 9.92
N GLY A 221 -11.15 -26.09 8.62
CA GLY A 221 -12.49 -25.84 8.09
C GLY A 221 -12.93 -24.36 8.06
N VAL A 222 -12.04 -23.41 8.39
CA VAL A 222 -12.33 -21.97 8.36
C VAL A 222 -11.48 -21.26 7.31
N GLY A 223 -12.13 -20.83 6.23
CA GLY A 223 -11.47 -20.14 5.12
C GLY A 223 -10.58 -21.05 4.27
N VAL A 224 -9.91 -20.46 3.29
CA VAL A 224 -8.89 -21.13 2.46
C VAL A 224 -7.67 -20.21 2.46
N ALA A 225 -6.52 -20.69 2.92
CA ALA A 225 -5.34 -19.84 2.97
C ALA A 225 -4.94 -19.43 1.54
N CYS A 226 -4.55 -18.17 1.37
CA CYS A 226 -3.98 -17.65 0.13
C CYS A 226 -2.74 -16.83 0.46
N VAL A 227 -1.58 -17.30 -0.02
CA VAL A 227 -0.32 -16.58 0.15
C VAL A 227 -0.18 -15.53 -0.95
N VAL A 228 -0.01 -14.27 -0.55
CA VAL A 228 0.16 -13.13 -1.45
C VAL A 228 1.60 -12.63 -1.33
N ASP A 229 2.34 -12.69 -2.44
CA ASP A 229 3.70 -12.13 -2.53
C ASP A 229 3.66 -10.74 -3.19
N PRO A 230 3.89 -9.67 -2.41
CA PRO A 230 3.85 -8.31 -2.94
C PRO A 230 5.00 -7.96 -3.89
N VAL A 231 6.10 -8.73 -3.86
CA VAL A 231 7.34 -8.42 -4.59
C VAL A 231 7.92 -9.66 -5.29
N ALA A 232 7.07 -10.38 -6.01
CA ALA A 232 7.37 -11.64 -6.70
C ALA A 232 8.51 -11.58 -7.75
N TYR A 233 9.03 -10.39 -8.07
CA TYR A 233 10.20 -10.23 -8.94
C TYR A 233 11.55 -10.34 -8.18
N LEU A 234 11.53 -10.30 -6.84
CA LEU A 234 12.72 -10.43 -5.97
C LEU A 234 12.82 -11.80 -5.31
N LYS A 235 11.69 -12.47 -5.12
CA LYS A 235 11.59 -13.79 -4.52
C LYS A 235 10.48 -14.59 -5.19
N SER A 236 10.56 -15.90 -5.06
CA SER A 236 9.47 -16.81 -5.38
C SER A 236 8.86 -17.30 -4.07
N ALA A 237 7.54 -17.35 -4.03
CA ALA A 237 6.78 -17.95 -2.95
C ALA A 237 6.03 -19.17 -3.50
N VAL A 238 6.30 -20.34 -2.91
CA VAL A 238 5.57 -21.58 -3.18
C VAL A 238 4.90 -22.00 -1.88
N TRP A 239 3.64 -22.38 -1.94
CA TRP A 239 2.88 -22.73 -0.76
C TRP A 239 1.90 -23.86 -1.03
N LEU A 240 1.51 -24.52 0.05
CA LEU A 240 0.50 -25.57 0.07
C LEU A 240 -0.27 -25.48 1.38
N ASP A 241 -1.59 -25.35 1.27
CA ASP A 241 -2.55 -25.58 2.35
C ASP A 241 -3.12 -26.99 2.16
N ASP A 242 -3.10 -27.80 3.21
CA ASP A 242 -3.64 -29.17 3.18
C ASP A 242 -5.15 -29.24 3.43
N GLY A 243 -5.80 -28.11 3.69
CA GLY A 243 -7.23 -28.00 4.03
C GLY A 243 -7.57 -28.48 5.45
N ASN A 244 -6.62 -29.07 6.15
CA ASN A 244 -6.75 -29.59 7.52
C ASN A 244 -6.09 -28.67 8.56
N GLY A 245 -5.84 -27.42 8.19
CA GLY A 245 -5.28 -26.42 9.07
C GLY A 245 -3.75 -26.36 9.06
N ASN A 246 -3.06 -27.04 8.13
CA ASN A 246 -1.61 -26.89 7.97
C ASN A 246 -1.27 -26.17 6.67
N LEU A 247 -0.47 -25.11 6.81
CA LEU A 247 0.03 -24.33 5.69
C LEU A 247 1.57 -24.39 5.69
N LYS A 248 2.14 -24.80 4.56
CA LYS A 248 3.58 -24.74 4.32
C LYS A 248 3.88 -23.65 3.31
N VAL A 249 4.87 -22.81 3.62
CA VAL A 249 5.34 -21.75 2.71
C VAL A 249 6.84 -21.89 2.53
N MET A 250 7.30 -21.80 1.28
CA MET A 250 8.71 -21.78 0.92
C MET A 250 9.00 -20.51 0.14
N LEU A 251 10.03 -19.79 0.58
CA LEU A 251 10.52 -18.57 -0.05
C LEU A 251 11.94 -18.81 -0.57
N THR A 252 12.19 -18.42 -1.81
CA THR A 252 13.54 -18.46 -2.40
C THR A 252 13.82 -17.15 -3.14
N PRO A 253 14.98 -16.48 -2.94
CA PRO A 253 15.33 -15.28 -3.68
C PRO A 253 15.42 -15.57 -5.18
N ALA A 254 14.86 -14.70 -6.01
CA ALA A 254 14.93 -14.82 -7.47
C ALA A 254 16.32 -14.47 -8.02
N LYS A 255 17.17 -13.78 -7.24
CA LYS A 255 18.49 -13.32 -7.67
C LYS A 255 19.67 -13.82 -6.80
N GLY A 256 19.47 -14.82 -5.95
CA GLY A 256 20.54 -15.37 -5.08
C GLY A 256 21.29 -14.28 -4.28
N ASN A 257 22.63 -14.39 -4.15
CA ASN A 257 23.50 -13.48 -3.40
C ASN A 257 23.44 -11.99 -3.85
N THR A 258 22.85 -11.67 -5.01
CA THR A 258 22.72 -10.27 -5.45
C THR A 258 21.58 -9.51 -4.78
N LEU A 259 20.71 -10.16 -4.00
CA LEU A 259 19.74 -9.45 -3.16
C LEU A 259 20.48 -8.61 -2.10
N ALA A 260 21.49 -9.18 -1.43
CA ALA A 260 22.32 -8.49 -0.44
C ALA A 260 23.11 -7.29 -1.02
N GLN A 261 23.48 -7.35 -2.30
CA GLN A 261 24.20 -6.25 -2.98
C GLN A 261 23.27 -5.18 -3.59
N THR A 262 21.96 -5.46 -3.69
CA THR A 262 20.98 -4.58 -4.36
C THR A 262 19.98 -3.95 -3.39
N LEU A 263 20.01 -4.37 -2.12
CA LEU A 263 19.15 -3.86 -1.06
C LEU A 263 19.99 -2.99 -0.11
N SER A 264 19.34 -2.04 0.54
CA SER A 264 19.91 -1.33 1.69
C SER A 264 20.21 -2.33 2.83
N LYS A 265 20.65 -1.85 3.99
CA LYS A 265 20.84 -2.70 5.18
C LYS A 265 19.57 -3.47 5.61
N ASN A 266 18.41 -3.13 5.04
CA ASN A 266 17.09 -3.70 5.34
C ASN A 266 16.63 -4.67 4.24
N GLY A 267 17.44 -5.67 3.90
CA GLY A 267 17.10 -6.62 2.83
C GLY A 267 16.00 -7.61 3.20
N LEU A 268 15.85 -7.97 4.48
CA LEU A 268 14.84 -8.93 4.95
C LEU A 268 13.41 -8.41 4.85
N VAL A 269 13.22 -7.07 4.83
CA VAL A 269 11.89 -6.48 4.65
C VAL A 269 11.23 -6.96 3.34
N GLN A 270 12.03 -7.27 2.31
CA GLN A 270 11.53 -7.76 1.02
C GLN A 270 11.00 -9.19 1.06
N PHE A 271 11.33 -9.96 2.11
CA PHE A 271 10.85 -11.32 2.29
C PHE A 271 9.44 -11.36 2.85
N LYS A 272 8.88 -10.21 3.27
CA LYS A 272 7.50 -10.15 3.75
C LYS A 272 6.53 -10.75 2.73
N PHE A 273 5.47 -11.35 3.24
CA PHE A 273 4.34 -11.80 2.46
C PHE A 273 3.08 -11.76 3.33
N TYR A 274 1.93 -11.96 2.71
CA TYR A 274 0.65 -12.01 3.40
C TYR A 274 0.01 -13.37 3.30
N ILE A 275 -0.74 -13.75 4.32
CA ILE A 275 -1.64 -14.91 4.29
C ILE A 275 -3.06 -14.37 4.49
N ALA A 276 -3.89 -14.47 3.46
CA ALA A 276 -5.27 -14.02 3.45
C ALA A 276 -6.23 -15.21 3.23
N GLY A 277 -7.52 -14.91 3.06
CA GLY A 277 -8.53 -15.90 2.66
C GLY A 277 -9.48 -16.36 3.76
N GLY A 278 -9.73 -15.50 4.74
CA GLY A 278 -10.74 -15.74 5.79
C GLY A 278 -10.34 -16.79 6.83
N ILE A 279 -9.05 -17.16 6.89
CA ILE A 279 -8.52 -18.06 7.92
C ILE A 279 -8.45 -17.37 9.28
N THR A 280 -8.47 -18.15 10.36
CA THR A 280 -8.33 -17.66 11.73
C THR A 280 -7.32 -18.51 12.51
N GLY A 281 -6.83 -17.98 13.64
CA GLY A 281 -5.92 -18.73 14.51
C GLY A 281 -4.54 -19.02 13.90
N LEU A 282 -4.12 -18.25 12.90
CA LEU A 282 -2.85 -18.48 12.21
C LEU A 282 -1.67 -18.38 13.19
N THR A 283 -0.91 -19.47 13.32
CA THR A 283 0.26 -19.56 14.19
C THR A 283 1.42 -20.19 13.43
N GLN A 284 2.59 -19.56 13.46
CA GLN A 284 3.81 -20.15 12.92
C GLN A 284 4.35 -21.23 13.87
N THR A 285 4.49 -22.46 13.38
CA THR A 285 4.97 -23.60 14.17
C THR A 285 6.45 -23.89 13.94
N SER A 286 6.98 -23.59 12.75
CA SER A 286 8.41 -23.73 12.48
C SER A 286 8.91 -22.78 11.41
N LEU A 287 10.20 -22.43 11.53
CA LEU A 287 10.97 -21.70 10.53
C LEU A 287 12.30 -22.40 10.36
N LYS A 288 12.69 -22.64 9.11
CA LYS A 288 14.03 -23.11 8.74
C LYS A 288 14.56 -22.20 7.64
N ALA A 289 15.75 -21.66 7.84
CA ALA A 289 16.44 -20.85 6.86
C ALA A 289 17.74 -21.56 6.44
N TYR A 290 18.14 -21.42 5.18
CA TYR A 290 19.34 -22.05 4.64
C TYR A 290 20.16 -21.06 3.82
N ASP A 291 21.47 -21.22 3.86
CA ASP A 291 22.41 -20.51 3.00
C ASP A 291 22.45 -21.10 1.58
N ILE A 292 23.31 -20.55 0.73
CA ILE A 292 23.47 -20.99 -0.67
C ILE A 292 23.98 -22.43 -0.81
N ASN A 293 24.63 -22.97 0.22
CA ASN A 293 25.14 -24.33 0.24
C ASN A 293 24.16 -25.32 0.88
N GLY A 294 22.96 -24.85 1.28
CA GLY A 294 21.97 -25.66 1.99
C GLY A 294 22.29 -25.86 3.48
N SER A 295 23.26 -25.12 4.04
CA SER A 295 23.56 -25.16 5.46
C SER A 295 22.51 -24.37 6.25
N PRO A 296 22.04 -24.86 7.41
CA PRO A 296 21.09 -24.14 8.23
C PRO A 296 21.65 -22.79 8.70
N LEU A 297 20.86 -21.73 8.55
CA LEU A 297 21.11 -20.43 9.13
C LEU A 297 20.38 -20.29 10.48
N THR A 298 21.05 -19.69 11.45
CA THR A 298 20.49 -19.38 12.77
C THR A 298 20.20 -17.88 12.89
N GLY A 299 19.37 -17.49 13.85
CA GLY A 299 19.07 -16.07 14.13
C GLY A 299 18.02 -15.43 13.23
N ILE A 300 17.50 -16.16 12.23
CA ILE A 300 16.34 -15.70 11.45
C ILE A 300 15.06 -16.02 12.22
N THR A 301 14.20 -15.01 12.40
CA THR A 301 12.87 -15.17 12.98
C THR A 301 11.81 -14.62 12.04
N ALA A 302 10.58 -15.09 12.22
CA ALA A 302 9.42 -14.51 11.56
C ALA A 302 8.36 -14.14 12.58
N THR A 303 7.65 -13.05 12.30
CA THR A 303 6.57 -12.52 13.11
C THR A 303 5.29 -12.52 12.29
N VAL A 304 4.20 -12.97 12.89
CA VAL A 304 2.88 -13.01 12.28
C VAL A 304 2.00 -11.96 12.94
N THR A 305 1.52 -10.99 12.18
CA THR A 305 0.71 -9.87 12.68
C THR A 305 -0.61 -9.79 11.92
N PRO A 306 -1.76 -9.85 12.59
CA PRO A 306 -3.07 -9.59 11.96
C PRO A 306 -3.17 -8.17 11.41
N GLN A 307 -3.82 -7.99 10.25
CA GLN A 307 -3.96 -6.72 9.51
C GLN A 307 -5.32 -6.54 8.84
#